data_AF-A0A016SZT9-F1
#
_entry.id   AF-A0A016SZT9-F1
#
_cell.length_a   1.000
_cell.length_b   1.000
_cell.length_c   1.000
_cell.angle_alpha   90.00
_cell.angle_beta   90.00
_cell.angle_gamma   90.00
#
_symmetry.space_group_name_H-M   'P 1'
#
loop_
_entity.id
_entity.type
_entity.pdbx_description
1 polymer ?
#
loop_
_entity_poly.entity_id
_entity_poly.type
_entity_poly.pdbx_seq_one_letter_code
_entity_poly.pdbx_strand_id
1 'polypeptide(L)'
;MRFAVFLLCISSSWTFTIVGKHAAGKEALTGKALADYVNQNQQLFQAGFNGNEDVYKLKLMDIKYLGTGPILEEDFDARDHWPQCPSLKNIRDQANCGK
;
A
#
# COMPACT_ATOMS: atom_id res chain seq x y z
N MET A 1 -9.59 0.22 72.56
CA MET A 1 -8.32 -0.09 71.84
C MET A 1 -8.66 -0.92 70.61
N ARG A 2 -8.17 -0.49 69.43
CA ARG A 2 -8.01 -1.27 68.17
C ARG A 2 -9.27 -1.57 67.36
N PHE A 3 -9.39 -1.28 66.06
CA PHE A 3 -8.65 -0.43 65.11
C PHE A 3 -9.67 -0.05 64.01
N ALA A 4 -9.77 1.24 63.71
CA ALA A 4 -10.37 1.72 62.48
C ALA A 4 -9.29 1.74 61.39
N VAL A 5 -9.53 1.09 60.25
CA VAL A 5 -8.93 1.48 58.95
C VAL A 5 -9.94 1.13 57.86
N PHE A 6 -10.62 2.16 57.37
CA PHE A 6 -11.27 2.17 56.06
C PHE A 6 -10.19 2.09 54.98
N LEU A 7 -10.26 1.13 54.07
CA LEU A 7 -9.48 1.11 52.82
C LEU A 7 -10.44 1.00 51.64
N LEU A 8 -10.85 2.18 51.17
CA LEU A 8 -11.46 2.43 49.88
C LEU A 8 -10.31 2.61 48.87
N CYS A 9 -10.07 1.63 48.00
CA CYS A 9 -9.24 1.79 46.81
C CYS A 9 -9.97 1.22 45.59
N ILE A 10 -10.82 2.08 45.01
CA ILE A 10 -10.90 2.46 43.60
C ILE A 10 -10.84 1.30 42.57
N SER A 11 -11.99 1.12 41.91
CA SER A 11 -12.21 0.55 40.60
C SER A 11 -11.11 0.80 39.57
N SER A 12 -10.63 -0.24 38.88
CA SER A 12 -10.53 -0.32 37.41
C SER A 12 -9.65 -1.50 37.00
N SER A 13 -10.29 -2.57 36.55
CA SER A 13 -9.67 -3.49 35.59
C SER A 13 -10.66 -3.74 34.48
N TRP A 14 -11.08 -2.65 33.85
CA TRP A 14 -11.42 -2.69 32.44
C TRP A 14 -10.09 -2.94 31.72
N THR A 15 -9.70 -4.21 31.57
CA THR A 15 -8.92 -4.53 30.37
C THR A 15 -9.91 -4.37 29.24
N PHE A 16 -10.02 -3.15 28.73
CA PHE A 16 -10.56 -2.88 27.42
C PHE A 16 -9.77 -3.78 26.47
N THR A 17 -10.34 -4.93 26.12
CA THR A 17 -10.14 -5.48 24.79
C THR A 17 -10.68 -4.42 23.85
N ILE A 18 -9.82 -3.50 23.41
CA ILE A 18 -10.02 -2.79 22.15
C ILE A 18 -9.81 -3.84 21.06
N VAL A 19 -10.76 -4.77 20.92
CA VAL A 19 -10.99 -5.42 19.64
C VAL A 19 -11.31 -4.28 18.69
N GLY A 20 -10.46 -4.16 17.67
CA GLY A 20 -10.36 -3.01 16.78
C GLY A 20 -11.69 -2.37 16.46
N LYS A 21 -11.92 -1.19 17.06
CA LYS A 21 -13.00 -0.30 16.67
C LYS A 21 -12.36 1.01 16.23
N HIS A 22 -11.78 0.98 15.03
CA HIS A 22 -11.56 2.19 14.25
C HIS A 22 -12.45 2.09 13.03
N ALA A 23 -13.75 2.31 13.25
CA ALA A 23 -14.56 2.94 12.23
C ALA A 23 -14.04 4.37 12.09
N ALA A 24 -12.92 4.53 11.39
CA ALA A 24 -12.38 5.83 11.02
C ALA A 24 -13.38 6.46 10.04
N GLY A 25 -13.99 7.57 10.44
CA GLY A 25 -14.79 8.37 9.53
C GLY A 25 -13.92 8.85 8.37
N LYS A 26 -14.40 8.65 7.14
CA LYS A 26 -14.19 9.37 5.86
C LYS A 26 -12.86 10.10 5.54
N GLU A 27 -11.80 9.99 6.30
CA GLU A 27 -10.47 10.48 5.92
C GLU A 27 -9.77 9.43 5.07
N ALA A 28 -9.22 9.87 3.94
CA ALA A 28 -8.49 8.97 3.05
C ALA A 28 -7.17 8.55 3.71
N LEU A 29 -6.95 7.24 3.82
CA LEU A 29 -5.65 6.70 4.22
C LEU A 29 -4.58 7.12 3.20
N THR A 30 -3.41 7.53 3.67
CA THR A 30 -2.28 7.88 2.82
C THR A 30 -0.99 7.26 3.35
N GLY A 31 0.06 7.30 2.53
CA GLY A 31 1.40 6.86 2.88
C GLY A 31 1.47 5.43 3.42
N LYS A 32 2.25 5.24 4.51
CA LYS A 32 2.45 3.92 5.12
C LYS A 32 1.13 3.27 5.58
N ALA A 33 0.21 4.04 6.15
CA ALA A 33 -1.06 3.52 6.63
C ALA A 33 -1.91 2.93 5.48
N LEU A 34 -1.84 3.55 4.30
CA LEU A 34 -2.48 3.02 3.10
C LEU A 34 -1.80 1.74 2.61
N ALA A 35 -0.46 1.71 2.54
CA ALA A 35 0.28 0.52 2.11
C ALA A 35 0.02 -0.69 3.03
N ASP A 36 0.01 -0.46 4.35
CA ASP A 36 -0.30 -1.50 5.34
C ASP A 36 -1.73 -2.02 5.16
N TYR A 37 -2.71 -1.12 4.97
CA TYR A 37 -4.10 -1.49 4.70
C TYR A 37 -4.23 -2.33 3.43
N VAL A 38 -3.56 -1.94 2.33
CA VAL A 38 -3.58 -2.71 1.07
C VAL A 38 -3.03 -4.12 1.31
N ASN A 39 -1.88 -4.26 1.96
CA ASN A 39 -1.27 -5.55 2.24
C ASN A 39 -2.11 -6.45 3.17
N GLN A 40 -2.93 -5.85 4.06
CA GLN A 40 -3.85 -6.61 4.90
C GLN A 40 -5.05 -7.17 4.12
N ASN A 41 -5.47 -6.47 3.06
CA ASN A 41 -6.71 -6.77 2.33
C ASN A 41 -6.49 -7.36 0.94
N GLN A 42 -5.24 -7.40 0.46
CA GLN A 42 -4.86 -7.88 -0.86
C GLN A 42 -3.60 -8.73 -0.75
N GLN A 43 -3.68 -9.97 -1.24
CA GLN A 43 -2.63 -10.99 -1.09
C GLN A 43 -1.88 -11.30 -2.39
N LEU A 44 -2.39 -10.83 -3.55
CA LEU A 44 -1.80 -11.11 -4.86
C LEU A 44 -0.58 -10.24 -5.19
N PHE A 45 -0.35 -9.17 -4.41
CA PHE A 45 0.81 -8.32 -4.55
C PHE A 45 1.16 -7.65 -3.21
N GLN A 46 2.37 -7.11 -3.11
CA GLN A 46 2.84 -6.37 -1.95
C GLN A 46 2.98 -4.88 -2.29
N ALA A 47 2.29 -4.04 -1.53
CA ALA A 47 2.43 -2.59 -1.57
C ALA A 47 3.59 -2.12 -0.68
N GLY A 48 4.34 -1.12 -1.14
CA GLY A 48 5.42 -0.47 -0.41
C GLY A 48 5.22 1.04 -0.27
N PHE A 49 5.88 1.65 0.71
CA PHE A 49 5.90 3.09 0.94
C PHE A 49 7.32 3.55 1.26
N ASN A 50 7.77 4.63 0.64
CA ASN A 50 9.10 5.20 0.89
C ASN A 50 9.14 6.74 1.02
N GLY A 51 7.99 7.41 1.10
CA GLY A 51 7.91 8.87 1.33
C GLY A 51 8.26 9.73 0.12
N ASN A 52 8.35 9.16 -1.08
CA ASN A 52 8.72 9.87 -2.31
C ASN A 52 7.51 10.10 -3.25
N GLU A 53 6.31 10.26 -2.68
CA GLU A 53 5.06 10.30 -3.45
C GLU A 53 5.06 11.42 -4.49
N ASP A 54 5.60 12.59 -4.12
CA ASP A 54 5.65 13.76 -5.01
C ASP A 54 6.59 13.54 -6.20
N VAL A 55 7.64 12.73 -6.04
CA VAL A 55 8.52 12.33 -7.13
C VAL A 55 7.78 11.41 -8.09
N TYR A 56 7.00 10.46 -7.59
CA TYR A 56 6.27 9.53 -8.44
C TYR A 56 5.18 10.20 -9.27
N LYS A 57 4.52 11.24 -8.74
CA LYS A 57 3.52 12.03 -9.50
C LYS A 57 4.09 12.63 -10.79
N LEU A 58 5.38 12.96 -10.81
CA LEU A 58 6.07 13.50 -11.98
C LEU A 58 6.43 12.45 -13.04
N LYS A 59 6.33 11.16 -12.69
CA LYS A 59 6.79 10.03 -13.52
C LYS A 59 5.65 9.23 -14.15
N LEU A 60 4.39 9.59 -13.87
CA LEU A 60 3.22 8.88 -14.39
C LEU A 60 2.97 9.22 -15.86
N MET A 61 2.63 8.19 -16.64
CA MET A 61 2.17 8.36 -18.02
C MET A 61 0.82 9.07 -18.07
N ASP A 62 0.63 9.97 -19.04
CA ASP A 62 -0.64 10.66 -19.29
C ASP A 62 -1.72 9.66 -19.72
N ILE A 63 -2.93 9.83 -19.19
CA ILE A 63 -4.09 8.97 -19.43
C ILE A 63 -4.46 8.87 -20.91
N LYS A 64 -4.13 9.88 -21.72
CA LYS A 64 -4.39 9.87 -23.17
C LYS A 64 -3.68 8.75 -23.93
N TYR A 65 -2.66 8.13 -23.33
CA TYR A 65 -1.93 7.01 -23.92
C TYR A 65 -2.53 5.64 -23.56
N LEU A 66 -3.63 5.59 -22.81
CA LEU A 66 -4.37 4.35 -22.57
C LEU A 66 -5.04 3.90 -23.88
N GLY A 67 -4.53 2.82 -24.47
CA GLY A 67 -5.13 2.15 -25.62
C GLY A 67 -5.84 0.86 -25.21
N THR A 68 -6.91 0.50 -25.93
CA THR A 68 -7.53 -0.82 -25.81
C THR A 68 -6.86 -1.76 -26.83
N GLY A 69 -6.17 -2.78 -26.34
CA GLY A 69 -5.54 -3.81 -27.16
C GLY A 69 -6.49 -4.97 -27.50
N PRO A 70 -6.16 -5.79 -28.51
CA PRO A 70 -6.87 -7.04 -28.77
C PRO A 70 -6.68 -8.03 -27.61
N ILE A 71 -7.60 -9.01 -27.50
CA ILE A 71 -7.43 -10.14 -26.58
C ILE A 71 -6.37 -11.06 -27.16
N LEU A 72 -5.35 -11.39 -26.35
CA LEU A 72 -4.20 -12.21 -26.70
C LEU A 72 -4.18 -13.50 -25.87
N GLU A 73 -3.16 -14.32 -26.12
CA GLU A 73 -2.86 -15.58 -25.41
C GLU A 73 -2.80 -15.39 -23.88
N GLU A 74 -3.07 -16.45 -23.12
CA GLU A 74 -3.12 -16.40 -21.64
C GLU A 74 -1.75 -16.06 -21.01
N ASP A 75 -0.66 -16.58 -21.58
CA ASP A 75 0.71 -16.33 -21.15
C ASP A 75 1.59 -15.95 -22.36
N PHE A 76 2.18 -14.76 -22.33
CA PHE A 76 3.08 -14.29 -23.38
C PHE A 76 4.21 -13.44 -22.82
N ASP A 77 5.46 -13.80 -23.12
CA ASP A 77 6.64 -13.00 -22.85
C ASP A 77 7.42 -12.72 -24.14
N ALA A 78 7.55 -11.44 -24.49
CA ALA A 78 8.29 -11.01 -25.68
C ALA A 78 9.78 -11.40 -25.62
N ARG A 79 10.35 -11.52 -24.41
CA ARG A 79 11.77 -11.87 -24.21
C ARG A 79 12.09 -13.30 -24.62
N ASP A 80 11.09 -14.19 -24.57
CA ASP A 80 11.21 -15.60 -24.95
C ASP A 80 11.00 -15.80 -26.45
N HIS A 81 10.12 -15.01 -27.07
CA HIS A 81 9.82 -15.10 -28.51
C HIS A 81 10.88 -14.45 -29.40
N TRP A 82 11.53 -13.39 -28.93
CA TRP A 82 12.61 -12.70 -29.66
C TRP A 82 13.89 -12.61 -28.82
N PRO A 83 14.50 -13.75 -28.47
CA PRO A 83 15.67 -13.79 -27.58
C PRO A 83 16.91 -13.11 -28.18
N GLN A 84 16.98 -13.01 -29.51
CA GLN A 84 18.03 -12.32 -30.26
C GLN A 84 17.97 -10.78 -30.13
N CYS A 85 16.91 -10.22 -29.55
CA CYS A 85 16.73 -8.79 -29.38
C CYS A 85 17.13 -8.37 -27.95
N PRO A 86 18.41 -8.01 -27.69
CA PRO A 86 18.87 -7.68 -26.33
C PRO A 86 18.14 -6.48 -25.72
N SER A 87 17.61 -5.58 -26.56
CA SER A 87 16.83 -4.43 -26.14
C SER A 87 15.59 -4.78 -25.31
N LEU A 88 14.99 -5.97 -25.48
CA LEU A 88 13.78 -6.39 -24.75
C LEU A 88 14.04 -6.69 -23.26
N LYS A 89 15.30 -6.91 -22.87
CA LYS A 89 15.69 -7.16 -21.48
C LYS A 89 16.11 -5.89 -20.73
N ASN A 90 16.20 -4.76 -21.43
CA ASN A 90 16.73 -3.52 -20.88
C ASN A 90 15.63 -2.68 -20.21
N ILE A 91 15.78 -2.41 -18.92
CA ILE A 91 14.96 -1.44 -18.19
C ILE A 91 15.57 -0.04 -18.35
N ARG A 92 14.81 0.89 -18.92
CA ARG A 92 15.25 2.27 -19.19
C ARG A 92 14.82 3.23 -18.08
N ASP A 93 15.60 4.28 -17.86
CA ASP A 93 15.26 5.38 -16.96
C ASP A 93 14.65 6.55 -17.75
N GLN A 94 13.43 6.94 -17.39
CA GLN A 94 12.74 8.10 -17.96
C GLN A 94 13.22 9.45 -17.38
N ALA A 95 14.12 9.42 -16.39
CA ALA A 95 14.58 10.58 -15.63
C ALA A 95 13.40 11.42 -15.12
N ASN A 96 13.49 12.75 -15.25
CA ASN A 96 12.41 13.70 -14.92
C ASN A 96 11.76 14.26 -16.20
N CYS A 97 11.53 13.41 -17.20
CA CYS A 97 10.92 13.75 -18.48
C CYS A 97 9.50 13.15 -18.60
N GLY A 98 8.61 13.77 -19.38
CA GLY A 98 7.24 13.27 -19.65
C GLY A 98 6.08 14.14 -19.16
N LYS A 99 6.32 15.43 -18.89
CA LYS A 99 5.23 16.43 -18.76
C LYS A 99 4.69 16.84 -20.13
#